data_AF-A0A1H3RSK8-F1
#
_entry.id   AF-A0A1H3RSK8-F1
#
_cell.length_a   1.000
_cell.length_b   1.000
_cell.length_c   1.000
_cell.angle_alpha   90.00
_cell.angle_beta   90.00
_cell.angle_gamma   90.00
#
_symmetry.space_group_name_H-M   'P 1'
#
loop_
_entity.id
_entity.type
_entity.pdbx_description
1 polymer ?
#
loop_
_entity_poly.entity_id
_entity_poly.type
_entity_poly.pdbx_seq_one_letter_code
_entity_poly.pdbx_strand_id
1 'polypeptide(L)' 'MASDEDFILVPNLIPNTRFLRPIAIKRWIAKELVAAKGNSQAIYKLSLQYRVPLQAASYISNLELAEIERSIKYK' A
#
# COMPACT_ATOMS: atom_id res chain seq x y z
N MET A 1 13.10 14.66 5.07
CA MET A 1 11.71 14.24 5.38
C MET A 1 11.11 13.64 4.14
N ALA A 2 10.37 12.56 4.29
CA ALA A 2 9.78 11.83 3.17
C ALA A 2 8.45 12.52 2.79
N SER A 3 8.27 12.89 1.52
CA SER A 3 7.10 13.65 1.05
C SER A 3 5.89 12.72 0.92
N ASP A 4 4.69 13.22 1.19
CA ASP A 4 3.45 12.48 0.97
C ASP A 4 3.21 12.16 -0.52
N GLU A 5 3.83 12.91 -1.42
CA GLU A 5 3.82 12.63 -2.86
C GLU A 5 4.81 11.54 -3.30
N ASP A 6 5.73 11.11 -2.43
CA ASP A 6 6.67 10.05 -2.79
C ASP A 6 5.95 8.69 -2.91
N PHE A 7 6.56 7.77 -3.65
CA PHE A 7 6.08 6.40 -3.77
C PHE A 7 6.78 5.47 -2.78
N ILE A 8 6.04 4.47 -2.32
CA ILE A 8 6.51 3.33 -1.55
C ILE A 8 6.38 2.06 -2.41
N LEU A 9 7.29 1.11 -2.23
CA LEU A 9 7.18 -0.19 -2.88
C LEU A 9 6.46 -1.17 -1.98
N VAL A 10 5.45 -1.83 -2.53
CA VAL A 10 4.65 -2.81 -1.81
C VAL A 10 4.70 -4.13 -2.56
N PRO A 11 4.96 -5.26 -1.89
CA PRO A 11 4.91 -6.56 -2.54
C PRO A 11 3.50 -6.83 -3.08
N ASN A 12 3.42 -7.23 -4.34
CA ASN A 12 2.16 -7.60 -4.97
C ASN A 12 2.29 -8.95 -5.67
N LEU A 13 1.35 -9.84 -5.42
CA LEU A 13 1.24 -11.10 -6.14
C LEU A 13 0.63 -10.85 -7.51
N ILE A 14 1.30 -11.32 -8.56
CA ILE A 14 0.74 -11.31 -9.91
C ILE A 14 -0.06 -12.60 -10.08
N PRO A 15 -1.37 -12.51 -10.40
CA PRO A 15 -2.18 -13.69 -10.69
C PRO A 15 -1.52 -14.58 -11.74
N ASN A 16 -1.60 -15.90 -11.54
CA ASN A 16 -1.05 -16.91 -12.46
C ASN A 16 0.48 -16.95 -12.56
N THR A 17 1.20 -16.31 -11.63
CA THR A 17 2.67 -16.46 -11.50
C THR A 17 3.05 -16.83 -10.06
N ARG A 18 4.24 -17.44 -9.89
CA ARG A 18 4.80 -17.72 -8.56
C ARG A 18 5.71 -16.59 -8.05
N PHE A 19 5.72 -15.44 -8.71
CA PHE A 19 6.64 -14.34 -8.39
C PHE A 19 5.88 -13.19 -7.74
N LEU A 20 6.51 -12.61 -6.70
CA LEU A 20 6.10 -11.33 -6.15
C LEU A 20 6.76 -10.23 -6.95
N ARG A 21 5.97 -9.26 -7.43
CA ARG A 21 6.51 -8.05 -8.06
C ARG A 21 6.12 -6.85 -7.22
N PRO A 22 7.07 -6.01 -6.80
CA PRO A 22 6.72 -4.79 -6.08
C PRO A 22 5.94 -3.83 -6.99
N ILE A 23 4.94 -3.17 -6.43
CA ILE A 23 4.22 -2.06 -7.07
C ILE A 23 4.50 -0.76 -6.33
N ALA A 24 4.56 0.34 -7.08
CA ALA A 24 4.73 1.67 -6.52
C ALA A 24 3.36 2.24 -6.13
N ILE A 25 3.21 2.65 -4.88
CA ILE A 25 1.98 3.26 -4.34
C ILE A 25 2.34 4.59 -3.71
N LYS A 26 1.52 5.62 -3.90
CA LYS A 26 1.76 6.92 -3.27
C LYS A 26 1.67 6.79 -1.75
N ARG A 27 2.57 7.46 -1.03
CA ARG A 27 2.67 7.36 0.43
C ARG A 27 1.37 7.79 1.13
N TRP A 28 0.71 8.84 0.65
CA TRP A 28 -0.57 9.26 1.22
C TRP A 28 -1.68 8.19 1.09
N ILE A 29 -1.72 7.46 -0.03
CA ILE A 29 -2.66 6.33 -0.22
C ILE A 29 -2.37 5.23 0.81
N ALA A 30 -1.08 4.95 1.03
CA ALA A 30 -0.68 3.95 2.01
C ALA A 30 -1.06 4.34 3.45
N LYS A 31 -0.93 5.63 3.79
CA LYS A 31 -1.39 6.18 5.07
C LYS A 31 -2.90 6.03 5.26
N GLU A 32 -3.70 6.31 4.23
CA GLU A 32 -5.15 6.09 4.27
C GLU A 32 -5.53 4.62 4.49
N LEU A 33 -4.80 3.70 3.84
CA LEU A 33 -5.01 2.26 4.02
C LEU A 33 -4.65 1.78 5.44
N VAL A 34 -3.59 2.33 6.04
CA VAL A 34 -3.25 2.06 7.45
C VAL A 34 -4.29 2.64 8.40
N ALA A 35 -4.81 3.84 8.12
CA ALA A 35 -5.88 4.42 8.92
C ALA A 35 -7.18 3.58 8.88
N ALA A 36 -7.38 2.81 7.80
CA ALA A 36 -8.49 1.88 7.66
C ALA A 36 -8.26 0.49 8.29
N LYS A 37 -7.16 0.27 9.03
CA LYS A 37 -6.82 -1.00 9.68
C LYS A 37 -7.99 -1.56 10.50
N GLY A 38 -8.30 -2.83 10.30
CA GLY A 38 -9.41 -3.52 10.97
C GLY A 38 -10.79 -3.30 10.33
N ASN A 39 -10.93 -2.38 9.37
CA ASN A 39 -12.17 -2.16 8.63
C ASN A 39 -12.07 -2.70 7.19
N SER A 40 -12.45 -3.96 7.00
CA SER A 40 -12.37 -4.65 5.70
C SER A 40 -13.18 -3.99 4.59
N GLN A 41 -14.34 -3.40 4.91
CA GLN A 41 -15.17 -2.69 3.94
C GLN A 41 -14.50 -1.40 3.46
N ALA A 42 -13.90 -0.64 4.39
CA ALA A 42 -13.15 0.57 4.06
C ALA A 42 -11.91 0.25 3.21
N ILE A 43 -11.14 -0.78 3.59
CA ILE A 43 -9.97 -1.24 2.82
C ILE A 43 -10.39 -1.64 1.40
N TYR A 44 -11.46 -2.42 1.26
CA TYR A 44 -11.97 -2.81 -0.06
C TYR A 44 -12.38 -1.59 -0.89
N LYS A 45 -13.13 -0.65 -0.30
CA LYS A 45 -13.53 0.58 -0.98
C LYS A 45 -12.33 1.41 -1.45
N LEU A 46 -11.34 1.61 -0.58
CA LEU A 46 -10.10 2.34 -0.91
C LEU A 46 -9.31 1.61 -2.01
N SER A 47 -9.25 0.28 -1.98
CA SER A 47 -8.58 -0.51 -3.01
C SER A 47 -9.20 -0.30 -4.39
N LEU A 48 -10.53 -0.21 -4.48
CA LEU A 48 -11.23 0.08 -5.73
C LEU A 48 -11.02 1.54 -6.18
N GLN A 49 -11.16 2.49 -5.24
CA GLN A 49 -11.02 3.92 -5.52
C GLN A 49 -9.64 4.26 -6.10
N TYR A 50 -8.58 3.68 -5.53
CA TYR A 50 -7.20 3.94 -5.93
C TYR A 50 -6.61 2.92 -6.89
N ARG A 51 -7.41 1.94 -7.34
CA ARG A 51 -6.99 0.84 -8.22
C ARG A 51 -5.78 0.09 -7.68
N VAL A 52 -5.72 -0.08 -6.36
CA VAL A 52 -4.68 -0.87 -5.68
C VAL A 52 -5.17 -2.31 -5.60
N PRO A 53 -4.35 -3.32 -5.97
CA PRO A 53 -4.71 -4.72 -5.80
C PRO A 53 -5.12 -5.01 -4.35
N LEU A 54 -6.23 -5.73 -4.15
CA LEU A 54 -6.80 -5.95 -2.81
C LEU A 54 -5.79 -6.58 -1.84
N GLN A 55 -4.95 -7.50 -2.33
CA GLN A 55 -3.89 -8.10 -1.53
C GLN A 55 -2.87 -7.05 -1.06
N ALA A 56 -2.42 -6.18 -1.95
CA ALA A 56 -1.51 -5.09 -1.60
C ALA A 56 -2.16 -4.10 -0.63
N ALA A 57 -3.44 -3.75 -0.83
CA ALA A 57 -4.19 -2.89 0.08
C ALA A 57 -4.31 -3.52 1.48
N SER A 58 -4.59 -4.82 1.55
CA SER A 58 -4.64 -5.58 2.80
C SER A 58 -3.27 -5.67 3.47
N TYR A 59 -2.20 -5.88 2.71
CA TYR A 59 -0.83 -5.88 3.25
C TYR A 59 -0.50 -4.52 3.86
N ILE A 60 -0.74 -3.43 3.13
CA ILE A 60 -0.45 -2.06 3.59
C ILE A 60 -1.23 -1.73 4.84
N SER A 61 -2.51 -2.09 4.91
CA SER A 61 -3.36 -1.81 6.07
C SER A 61 -2.85 -2.43 7.38
N ASN A 62 -1.97 -3.44 7.30
CA ASN A 62 -1.37 -4.07 8.47
C ASN A 62 0.00 -3.49 8.87
N LEU A 63 0.61 -2.67 8.03
CA LEU A 63 1.88 -1.99 8.33
C LEU A 63 1.69 -0.95 9.44
N GLU A 64 2.79 -0.65 10.12
CA GLU A 64 2.88 0.49 11.02
C GLU A 64 3.15 1.78 10.22
N LEU A 65 2.62 2.90 10.71
CA LEU A 65 2.83 4.20 10.08
C LEU A 65 4.34 4.54 9.93
N ALA A 66 5.13 4.16 10.95
CA ALA A 66 6.58 4.35 10.95
C ALA A 66 7.28 3.57 9.82
N GLU A 67 6.77 2.41 9.41
CA GLU A 67 7.31 1.63 8.30
C GLU A 67 7.06 2.32 6.96
N ILE A 68 5.89 2.95 6.79
CA ILE A 68 5.54 3.74 5.60
C ILE A 68 6.41 5.00 5.50
N GLU A 69 6.67 5.66 6.63
CA GLU A 69 7.49 6.87 6.68
C GLU A 69 8.98 6.58 6.47
N ARG A 70 9.47 5.43 6.97
CA ARG A 70 10.86 4.97 6.76
C ARG A 70 11.10 4.36 5.39
N SER A 71 10.05 3.89 4.71
CA SER A 71 10.19 3.30 3.38
C SER A 71 10.88 4.27 2.43
N ILE A 72 12.08 3.88 1.99
CA ILE A 72 13.02 4.74 1.28
C ILE A 72 12.42 5.10 -0.08
N LYS A 73 12.48 6.40 -0.37
CA LYS A 73 12.10 7.01 -1.65
C LYS A 73 12.72 6.23 -2.82
N TYR A 74 11.89 5.68 -3.70
CA TYR A 74 12.36 5.18 -4.99
C TYR A 74 12.76 6.40 -5.84
N LYS A 75 14.02 6.43 -6.28
CA LYS A 75 14.60 7.51 -7.10
C LYS A 75 14.49 7.17 -8.58
#